data_AF-A0A0L0LKR7-F1
#
_entry.id   AF-A0A0L0LKR7-F1
#
_cell.length_a   1.000
_cell.length_b   1.000
_cell.length_c   1.000
_cell.angle_alpha   90.00
_cell.angle_beta   90.00
_cell.angle_gamma   90.00
#
_symmetry.space_group_name_H-M   'P 1'
#
loop_
_entity.id
_entity.type
_entity.pdbx_description
1 polymer ?
#
loop_
_entity_poly.entity_id
_entity_poly.type
_entity_poly.pdbx_seq_one_letter_code
_entity_poly.pdbx_strand_id
1 'polypeptide(L)'
;MDNFSAVGKTHVGKGKKQIVISVLHLSKERISMATSKVSISPLADRVVVQPFPKEEISASGIIIPDTAKQDKPERGTVVAVGPGKYDGDELSSMTVKVGDVVLFSKYGYTDIKIDGKDYLILSESDILAKIA
;
A
#
# COMPACT_ATOMS: atom_id res chain seq x y z
N MET A 1 9.94 49.30 -60.43
CA MET A 1 10.37 50.54 -59.76
C MET A 1 9.55 50.55 -58.49
N ASP A 2 10.03 50.10 -57.32
CA ASP A 2 11.39 50.20 -56.80
C ASP A 2 11.73 49.04 -55.86
N ASN A 3 12.91 48.46 -56.09
CA ASN A 3 13.59 47.55 -55.18
C ASN A 3 14.25 48.39 -54.08
N PHE A 4 14.06 48.05 -52.81
CA PHE A 4 15.10 48.31 -51.80
C PHE A 4 15.26 47.16 -50.83
N SER A 5 16.45 46.59 -50.95
CA SER A 5 17.14 45.65 -50.08
C SER A 5 17.23 46.14 -48.64
N ALA A 6 17.03 45.24 -47.67
CA ALA A 6 17.77 45.27 -46.41
C ALA A 6 17.71 43.91 -45.68
N VAL A 7 18.74 43.10 -45.91
CA VAL A 7 19.62 42.43 -44.92
C VAL A 7 18.99 41.77 -43.68
N GLY A 8 19.34 40.48 -43.53
CA GLY A 8 18.87 39.57 -42.51
C GLY A 8 19.12 39.95 -41.04
N LYS A 9 18.28 39.37 -40.19
CA LYS A 9 18.64 38.99 -38.83
C LYS A 9 18.30 37.51 -38.65
N THR A 10 19.34 36.70 -38.66
CA THR A 10 19.32 35.36 -38.06
C THR A 10 19.01 35.50 -36.57
N HIS A 11 17.95 34.88 -36.08
CA HIS A 11 17.84 34.56 -34.65
C HIS A 11 17.14 33.22 -34.46
N VAL A 12 17.97 32.21 -34.20
CA VAL A 12 17.80 31.09 -33.28
C VAL A 12 16.51 30.26 -33.42
N GLY A 13 16.72 29.01 -33.85
CA GLY A 13 15.67 28.01 -34.07
C GLY A 13 14.79 27.75 -32.85
N LYS A 14 13.48 27.69 -33.09
CA LYS A 14 12.49 27.03 -32.23
C LYS A 14 12.61 25.51 -32.40
N GLY A 15 13.74 24.95 -31.99
CA GLY A 15 13.94 23.51 -31.89
C GLY A 15 14.22 23.16 -30.43
N LYS A 16 13.46 22.21 -29.88
CA LYS A 16 13.76 21.47 -28.64
C LYS A 16 13.38 22.11 -27.29
N LYS A 17 12.22 22.76 -27.18
CA LYS A 17 11.64 23.13 -25.85
C LYS A 17 10.26 22.54 -25.54
N GLN A 18 9.80 21.52 -26.27
CA GLN A 18 8.46 20.93 -26.06
C GLN A 18 8.46 19.48 -25.53
N ILE A 19 9.61 18.81 -25.37
CA ILE A 19 9.64 17.36 -25.07
C ILE A 19 10.06 17.02 -23.63
N VAL A 20 10.47 17.99 -22.81
CA VAL A 20 10.98 17.73 -21.45
C VAL A 20 9.91 17.81 -20.33
N ILE A 21 8.68 18.24 -20.60
CA ILE A 21 7.63 18.38 -19.56
C ILE A 21 6.68 17.15 -19.52
N SER A 22 6.75 16.25 -20.51
CA SER A 22 5.82 15.10 -20.59
C SER A 22 6.30 13.82 -19.88
N VAL A 23 7.54 13.78 -19.37
CA VAL A 23 8.11 12.56 -18.74
C VAL A 23 8.07 12.63 -17.21
N LEU A 24 8.10 13.82 -16.60
CA LEU A 24 7.99 13.96 -15.15
C LEU A 24 6.57 13.79 -14.60
N HIS A 25 5.54 14.06 -15.40
CA HIS A 25 4.14 13.88 -14.98
C HIS A 25 3.63 12.45 -15.19
N LEU A 26 4.31 11.62 -15.99
CA LEU A 26 3.82 10.29 -16.37
C LEU A 26 4.25 9.16 -15.41
N SER A 27 5.09 9.46 -14.42
CA SER A 27 5.50 8.47 -13.40
C SER A 27 4.58 8.46 -12.17
N LYS A 28 3.85 9.55 -11.90
CA LYS A 28 3.01 9.65 -10.69
C LYS A 28 1.70 8.87 -10.79
N GLU A 29 1.23 8.57 -12.01
CA GLU A 29 0.01 7.77 -12.25
C GLU A 29 0.28 6.27 -12.44
N ARG A 30 1.53 5.85 -12.72
CA ARG A 30 1.86 4.42 -12.92
C ARG A 30 2.14 3.65 -11.64
N ILE A 31 2.27 4.32 -10.49
CA ILE A 31 2.45 3.65 -9.19
C ILE A 31 1.09 3.17 -8.62
N SER A 32 -0.03 3.58 -9.21
CA SER A 32 -1.39 3.13 -8.83
C SER A 32 -1.85 1.88 -9.61
N MET A 33 -0.99 0.89 -9.80
CA MET A 33 -1.37 -0.42 -10.37
C MET A 33 -0.93 -1.55 -9.43
N ALA A 34 -1.64 -1.71 -8.31
CA ALA A 34 -1.84 -2.99 -7.59
C ALA A 34 -2.47 -2.82 -6.20
N THR A 35 -2.66 -1.60 -5.69
CA THR A 35 -3.44 -1.42 -4.45
C THR A 35 -4.90 -1.61 -4.81
N SER A 36 -5.41 -2.82 -4.59
CA SER A 36 -6.85 -3.08 -4.50
C SER A 36 -7.39 -2.10 -3.45
N LYS A 37 -7.94 -0.97 -3.89
CA LYS A 37 -8.50 0.02 -2.98
C LYS A 37 -9.80 -0.56 -2.45
N VAL A 38 -9.69 -1.36 -1.40
CA VAL A 38 -10.83 -1.86 -0.65
C VAL A 38 -11.55 -0.62 -0.12
N SER A 39 -12.85 -0.48 -0.43
CA SER A 39 -13.66 0.68 -0.03
C SER A 39 -14.05 0.59 1.45
N ILE A 40 -13.06 0.50 2.32
CA ILE A 40 -13.21 0.50 3.77
C ILE A 40 -12.25 1.52 4.37
N SER A 41 -12.74 2.26 5.36
CA SER A 41 -11.95 3.22 6.12
C SER A 41 -12.01 2.81 7.60
N PRO A 42 -11.03 2.04 8.08
CA PRO A 42 -10.98 1.65 9.48
C PRO A 42 -10.88 2.89 10.39
N LEU A 43 -11.45 2.78 11.59
CA LEU A 43 -11.51 3.87 12.57
C LEU A 43 -10.39 3.73 13.61
N ALA A 44 -10.03 4.83 14.27
CA ALA A 44 -9.00 4.86 15.32
C ALA A 44 -7.68 4.17 14.87
N ASP A 45 -7.14 3.31 15.71
CA ASP A 45 -5.93 2.51 15.48
C ASP A 45 -6.19 1.17 14.78
N ARG A 46 -7.32 1.05 14.07
CA ARG A 46 -7.66 -0.19 13.36
C ARG A 46 -6.93 -0.29 12.03
N VAL A 47 -6.58 -1.52 11.67
CA VAL A 47 -5.89 -1.88 10.43
C VAL A 47 -6.68 -2.99 9.76
N VAL A 48 -6.85 -2.90 8.44
CA VAL A 48 -7.43 -3.97 7.63
C VAL A 48 -6.30 -4.72 6.93
N VAL A 49 -6.27 -6.03 7.11
CA VAL A 49 -5.26 -6.92 6.53
C VAL A 49 -5.94 -7.96 5.66
N GLN A 50 -5.35 -8.24 4.51
CA GLN A 50 -5.66 -9.42 3.72
C GLN A 50 -4.75 -10.56 4.19
N PRO A 51 -5.28 -11.62 4.83
CA PRO A 51 -4.45 -12.72 5.33
C PRO A 51 -3.85 -13.51 4.18
N PHE A 52 -2.66 -14.06 4.39
CA PHE A 52 -2.08 -15.03 3.45
C PHE A 52 -2.77 -16.39 3.58
N PRO A 53 -2.78 -17.18 2.49
CA PRO A 53 -3.27 -18.56 2.56
C PRO A 53 -2.53 -19.34 3.65
N LYS A 54 -3.26 -20.11 4.45
CA LYS A 54 -2.65 -20.94 5.51
C LYS A 54 -1.78 -22.03 4.86
N GLU A 55 -0.51 -22.09 5.26
CA GLU A 55 0.37 -23.21 4.91
C GLU A 55 -0.06 -24.45 5.70
N GLU A 56 -0.92 -25.27 5.09
CA GLU A 56 -1.42 -26.50 5.73
C GLU A 56 -0.36 -27.62 5.77
N ILE A 57 0.65 -27.55 4.89
CA ILE A 57 1.64 -28.58 4.66
C ILE A 57 3.03 -28.04 5.01
N SER A 58 3.68 -28.64 6.02
CA SER A 58 5.08 -28.30 6.33
C SER A 58 5.98 -28.75 5.18
N ALA A 59 7.07 -28.02 4.91
CA ALA A 59 8.00 -28.28 3.81
C ALA A 59 8.63 -29.70 3.78
N SER A 60 8.42 -30.51 4.83
CA SER A 60 8.90 -31.89 4.96
C SER A 60 7.81 -32.95 4.67
N GLY A 61 6.58 -32.55 4.34
CA GLY A 61 5.46 -33.49 4.14
C GLY A 61 4.93 -34.15 5.43
N ILE A 62 5.39 -33.69 6.60
CA ILE A 62 4.93 -34.18 7.90
C ILE A 62 3.64 -33.43 8.27
N ILE A 63 2.58 -34.20 8.54
CA ILE A 63 1.34 -33.70 9.14
C ILE A 63 1.69 -33.24 10.55
N ILE A 64 1.75 -31.92 10.76
CA ILE A 64 1.96 -31.36 12.09
C ILE A 64 0.67 -31.59 12.90
N PRO A 65 0.73 -32.29 14.04
CA PRO A 65 -0.44 -32.49 14.90
C PRO A 65 -1.02 -31.14 15.33
N ASP A 66 -2.35 -31.09 15.43
CA ASP A 66 -3.13 -29.84 15.55
C ASP A 66 -2.73 -28.97 16.75
N THR A 67 -2.09 -29.58 17.75
CA THR A 67 -1.61 -28.93 18.99
C THR A 67 -0.37 -28.06 18.81
N ALA A 68 0.46 -28.27 17.77
CA ALA A 68 1.67 -27.48 17.52
C ALA A 68 1.44 -26.25 16.60
N LYS A 69 0.21 -26.08 16.09
CA LYS A 69 -0.20 -24.96 15.22
C LYS A 69 -0.93 -23.85 15.97
N GLN A 70 -1.19 -24.01 17.26
CA GLN A 70 -2.20 -23.20 17.96
C GLN A 70 -1.75 -21.76 18.24
N ASP A 71 -0.46 -21.54 18.51
CA ASP A 71 0.08 -20.23 18.92
C ASP A 71 0.99 -19.56 17.89
N LYS A 72 1.01 -20.03 16.63
CA LYS A 72 1.83 -19.35 15.61
C LYS A 72 1.12 -18.08 15.15
N PRO A 73 1.81 -16.92 15.17
CA PRO A 73 1.24 -15.70 14.62
C PRO A 73 0.99 -15.84 13.11
N GLU A 74 -0.08 -15.22 12.64
CA GLU A 74 -0.49 -15.23 11.25
C GLU A 74 0.13 -14.05 10.49
N ARG A 75 0.11 -14.12 9.16
CA ARG A 75 0.71 -13.11 8.28
C ARG A 75 -0.28 -12.63 7.23
N GLY A 76 -0.10 -11.40 6.78
CA GLY A 76 -0.92 -10.82 5.72
C GLY A 76 -0.41 -9.46 5.27
N THR A 77 -1.07 -8.91 4.25
CA THR A 77 -0.75 -7.58 3.71
C THR A 77 -1.75 -6.55 4.19
N VAL A 78 -1.26 -5.40 4.66
CA VAL A 78 -2.10 -4.26 5.06
C VAL A 78 -2.75 -3.66 3.82
N VAL A 79 -4.08 -3.57 3.81
CA VAL A 79 -4.87 -2.99 2.71
C VAL A 79 -5.51 -1.65 3.06
N ALA A 80 -5.74 -1.36 4.35
CA ALA A 80 -6.21 -0.07 4.84
C ALA A 80 -5.71 0.20 6.26
N VAL A 81 -5.48 1.47 6.60
CA VAL A 81 -5.05 1.92 7.93
C VAL A 81 -5.97 3.01 8.43
N GLY A 82 -6.26 3.00 9.73
CA GLY A 82 -7.04 4.03 10.38
C GLY A 82 -6.25 5.33 10.55
N PRO A 83 -6.90 6.40 11.03
CA PRO A 83 -6.23 7.67 11.30
C PRO A 83 -5.17 7.58 12.42
N GLY A 84 -5.26 6.59 13.31
CA GLY A 84 -4.44 6.51 14.51
C GLY A 84 -5.24 6.61 15.80
N LYS A 85 -4.55 6.51 16.92
CA LYS A 85 -5.15 6.61 18.26
C LYS A 85 -5.00 8.03 18.79
N TYR A 86 -6.09 8.58 19.32
CA TYR A 86 -6.00 9.84 20.07
C TYR A 86 -5.46 9.57 21.47
N ASP A 87 -4.46 10.34 21.87
CA ASP A 87 -3.98 10.46 23.25
C ASP A 87 -4.23 11.91 23.70
N GLY A 88 -5.38 12.11 24.36
CA GLY A 88 -5.91 13.47 24.59
C GLY A 88 -6.25 14.16 23.27
N ASP A 89 -5.61 15.30 23.02
CA ASP A 89 -5.79 16.10 21.81
C ASP A 89 -4.78 15.76 20.69
N GLU A 90 -3.81 14.88 20.96
CA GLU A 90 -2.78 14.49 19.99
C GLU A 90 -3.14 13.18 19.29
N LEU A 91 -2.99 13.16 17.96
CA LEU A 91 -3.20 11.97 17.15
C LEU A 91 -1.89 11.19 17.00
N SER A 92 -1.79 10.05 17.67
CA SER A 92 -0.72 9.09 17.47
C SER A 92 -0.88 8.40 16.11
N SER A 93 0.04 8.68 15.20
CA SER A 93 0.02 8.16 13.83
C SER A 93 0.32 6.66 13.77
N MET A 94 -0.31 5.98 12.82
CA MET A 94 -0.06 4.56 12.54
C MET A 94 1.41 4.33 12.12
N THR A 95 2.03 3.31 12.68
CA THR A 95 3.39 2.83 12.38
C THR A 95 3.43 1.91 11.15
N VAL A 96 2.29 1.32 10.80
CA VAL A 96 2.09 0.50 9.59
C VAL A 96 1.50 1.30 8.44
N LYS A 97 1.76 0.87 7.21
CA LYS A 97 1.27 1.50 5.98
C LYS A 97 0.61 0.47 5.07
N VAL A 98 -0.26 0.96 4.18
CA VAL A 98 -0.84 0.11 3.11
C VAL A 98 0.29 -0.47 2.26
N GLY A 99 0.23 -1.78 2.05
CA GLY A 99 1.27 -2.56 1.36
C GLY A 99 2.28 -3.24 2.28
N ASP A 100 2.36 -2.87 3.56
CA ASP A 100 3.24 -3.55 4.50
C ASP A 100 2.80 -5.01 4.69
N VAL A 101 3.76 -5.93 4.77
CA VAL A 101 3.52 -7.31 5.22
C VAL A 101 3.73 -7.35 6.72
N VAL A 102 2.73 -7.84 7.45
CA VAL A 102 2.72 -7.83 8.91
C VAL A 102 2.53 -9.22 9.48
N LEU A 103 3.13 -9.43 10.65
CA LEU A 103 2.93 -10.57 11.53
C LEU A 103 2.00 -10.14 12.67
N PHE A 104 0.92 -10.84 12.93
CA PHE A 104 -0.08 -10.47 13.94
C PHE A 104 -0.53 -11.67 14.78
N SER A 105 -1.05 -11.39 15.97
CA SER A 105 -1.60 -12.44 16.84
C SER A 105 -2.82 -13.11 16.21
N LYS A 106 -2.96 -14.41 16.42
CA LYS A 106 -4.10 -15.20 15.94
C LYS A 106 -5.43 -14.80 16.63
N TYR A 107 -5.33 -14.16 17.78
CA TYR A 107 -6.45 -13.70 18.58
C TYR A 107 -6.46 -12.16 18.56
N GLY A 108 -7.65 -11.56 18.53
CA GLY A 108 -7.82 -10.10 18.60
C GLY A 108 -8.31 -9.43 17.32
N TYR A 109 -8.44 -10.17 16.21
CA TYR A 109 -9.01 -9.64 14.97
C TYR A 109 -10.48 -10.05 14.77
N THR A 110 -11.15 -9.32 13.88
CA THR A 110 -12.51 -9.61 13.40
C THR A 110 -12.47 -9.96 11.92
N ASP A 111 -13.02 -11.11 11.55
CA ASP A 111 -13.19 -11.50 10.16
C ASP A 111 -14.32 -10.69 9.50
N ILE A 112 -14.04 -10.14 8.32
CA ILE A 112 -15.02 -9.44 7.49
C ILE A 112 -14.93 -9.90 6.04
N LYS A 113 -16.01 -9.74 5.29
CA LYS A 113 -16.05 -10.01 3.85
C LYS A 113 -16.44 -8.76 3.08
N ILE A 114 -15.61 -8.37 2.11
CA ILE A 114 -15.85 -7.23 1.23
C ILE A 114 -15.69 -7.71 -0.21
N ASP A 115 -16.70 -7.49 -1.04
CA ASP A 115 -16.70 -7.89 -2.46
C ASP A 115 -16.33 -9.37 -2.68
N GLY A 116 -16.76 -10.23 -1.75
CA GLY A 116 -16.51 -11.67 -1.81
C GLY A 116 -15.12 -12.11 -1.35
N LYS A 117 -14.25 -11.18 -0.91
CA LYS A 117 -12.91 -11.47 -0.37
C LYS A 117 -12.89 -11.34 1.14
N ASP A 118 -12.12 -12.20 1.79
CA ASP A 118 -11.97 -12.23 3.24
C ASP A 118 -10.84 -11.29 3.69
N TYR A 119 -11.12 -10.51 4.73
CA TYR A 119 -10.20 -9.57 5.35
C TYR A 119 -10.30 -9.66 6.87
N LEU A 120 -9.26 -9.19 7.55
CA LEU A 120 -9.20 -9.12 9.00
C LEU A 120 -9.12 -7.65 9.42
N ILE A 121 -9.95 -7.24 10.39
CA ILE A 121 -9.76 -5.98 11.12
C ILE A 121 -9.06 -6.28 12.43
N LEU A 122 -7.92 -5.64 12.67
CA LEU A 122 -7.13 -5.78 13.90
C LEU A 122 -6.80 -4.40 14.49
N SER A 123 -6.49 -4.35 15.78
CA SER A 123 -5.82 -3.18 16.38
C SER A 123 -4.36 -3.14 15.93
N GLU A 124 -3.77 -1.96 15.84
CA GLU A 124 -2.32 -1.84 15.67
C GLU A 124 -1.54 -2.55 16.79
N SER A 125 -2.09 -2.62 18.01
CA SER A 125 -1.49 -3.34 19.14
C SER A 125 -1.36 -4.85 18.92
N ASP A 126 -2.17 -5.43 18.03
CA ASP A 126 -2.16 -6.86 17.72
C ASP A 126 -1.14 -7.19 16.61
N ILE A 127 -0.52 -6.16 16.00
CA ILE A 127 0.57 -6.29 15.03
C ILE A 127 1.87 -6.46 15.80
N LEU A 128 2.49 -7.62 15.65
CA LEU A 128 3.72 -8.00 16.34
C LEU A 128 4.96 -7.50 15.62
N ALA A 129 4.96 -7.50 14.29
CA ALA A 129 6.10 -7.07 13.48
C ALA A 129 5.73 -6.71 12.05
N LYS A 130 6.55 -5.86 11.42
CA LYS A 130 6.63 -5.70 9.96
C LYS A 130 7.68 -6.64 9.39
N ILE A 131 7.37 -7.30 8.27
CA ILE A 131 8.28 -8.20 7.56
C ILE A 131 8.80 -7.44 6.33
N ALA A 132 10.12 -7.32 6.21
CA ALA A 132 10.83 -6.64 5.12
C ALA A 132 11.50 -7.64 4.17
#